data_AF-A0A1S8WLR1-F1
#
_entry.id   AF-A0A1S8WLR1-F1
#
_cell.length_a   1.000
_cell.length_b   1.000
_cell.length_c   1.000
_cell.angle_alpha   90.00
_cell.angle_beta   90.00
_cell.angle_gamma   90.00
#
_symmetry.space_group_name_H-M   'P 1'
#
loop_
_entity.id
_entity.type
_entity.pdbx_description
1 polymer ?
#
loop_
_entity_poly.entity_id
_entity_poly.type
_entity_poly.pdbx_seq_one_letter_code
_entity_poly.pdbx_strand_id
1 'polypeptide(L)'
;MDYFSATAFVMASIITLQRRVFPQHPLLNYALPLMVMGIFLRHVNYMLVREFNYTYNMMFGVTFGLINCCGWLLWSLFCDRKQQAYVLNCRVSILCLMISMSLELWDFPPVGWVLDAHALWHASSIVVAVTWY
;
A
#
# COMPACT_ATOMS: atom_id res chain seq x y z
N MET A 1 -14.39 1.88 -10.76
CA MET A 1 -13.07 2.49 -10.60
C MET A 1 -12.35 1.78 -9.46
N ASP A 2 -11.85 0.60 -9.76
CA ASP A 2 -10.75 -0.12 -9.10
C ASP A 2 -9.66 0.79 -8.48
N TYR A 3 -9.32 1.91 -9.11
CA TYR A 3 -8.34 2.89 -8.61
C TYR A 3 -8.61 3.43 -7.20
N PHE A 4 -9.86 3.76 -6.88
CA PHE A 4 -10.21 4.28 -5.54
C PHE A 4 -10.14 3.18 -4.48
N SER A 5 -10.47 1.95 -4.87
CA SER A 5 -10.42 0.79 -3.97
C SER A 5 -8.99 0.41 -3.58
N ALA A 6 -8.04 0.50 -4.51
CA ALA A 6 -6.62 0.29 -4.23
C ALA A 6 -6.07 1.32 -3.22
N THR A 7 -6.37 2.60 -3.44
CA THR A 7 -5.97 3.69 -2.52
C THR A 7 -6.59 3.51 -1.14
N ALA A 8 -7.89 3.15 -1.08
CA ALA A 8 -8.58 2.90 0.18
C ALA A 8 -7.96 1.73 0.97
N PHE A 9 -7.56 0.66 0.28
CA PHE A 9 -6.90 -0.49 0.90
C PHE A 9 -5.55 -0.10 1.54
N VAL A 10 -4.73 0.68 0.83
CA VAL A 10 -3.45 1.18 1.36
C VAL A 10 -3.68 2.06 2.59
N MET A 11 -4.64 2.97 2.56
CA MET A 11 -4.97 3.82 3.70
C MET A 11 -5.48 3.04 4.91
N ALA A 12 -6.29 2.00 4.68
CA ALA A 12 -6.72 1.09 5.74
C ALA A 12 -5.51 0.36 6.37
N SER A 13 -4.56 -0.09 5.56
CA SER A 13 -3.31 -0.70 6.04
C SER A 13 -2.52 0.24 6.95
N ILE A 14 -2.38 1.51 6.59
CA ILE A 14 -1.70 2.53 7.42
C ILE A 14 -2.39 2.69 8.78
N ILE A 15 -3.74 2.71 8.81
CA ILE A 15 -4.51 2.79 10.05
C ILE A 15 -4.23 1.57 10.95
N THR A 16 -4.17 0.36 10.38
CA THR A 16 -3.85 -0.85 11.15
C THR A 16 -2.43 -0.84 11.71
N LEU A 17 -1.45 -0.36 10.92
CA LEU A 17 -0.07 -0.20 11.35
C LEU A 17 0.02 0.79 12.52
N GLN A 18 -0.63 1.95 12.41
CA GLN A 18 -0.64 2.95 13.48
C GLN A 18 -1.15 2.38 14.81
N ARG A 19 -2.26 1.63 14.78
CA ARG A 19 -2.82 1.00 15.99
C ARG A 19 -1.87 -0.02 16.62
N ARG A 20 -1.04 -0.70 15.82
CA ARG A 20 0.00 -1.62 16.31
C ARG A 20 1.18 -0.89 16.95
N VAL A 21 1.54 0.30 16.45
CA VAL A 21 2.65 1.09 16.98
C VAL A 21 2.26 1.85 18.26
N PHE A 22 1.04 2.39 18.32
CA PHE A 22 0.58 3.24 19.43
C PHE A 22 -0.68 2.68 20.13
N PRO A 23 -0.64 1.45 20.70
CA PRO A 23 -1.82 0.85 21.31
C PRO A 23 -2.32 1.63 22.55
N GLN A 24 -1.43 2.33 23.24
CA GLN A 24 -1.72 3.01 24.51
C GLN A 24 -2.34 4.42 24.37
N HIS A 25 -2.45 4.95 23.15
CA HIS A 25 -2.93 6.32 22.91
C HIS A 25 -4.31 6.35 22.22
N PRO A 26 -5.42 6.28 22.97
CA PRO A 26 -6.77 6.17 22.40
C PRO A 26 -7.16 7.39 21.54
N LEU A 27 -6.78 8.61 21.95
CA LEU A 27 -7.08 9.82 21.18
C LEU A 27 -6.44 9.80 19.79
N LEU A 28 -5.18 9.38 19.69
CA LEU A 28 -4.48 9.23 18.41
C LEU A 28 -5.14 8.13 17.54
N ASN A 29 -5.60 7.05 18.17
CA ASN A 29 -6.26 5.93 17.49
C ASN A 29 -7.65 6.24 16.95
N TYR A 30 -8.27 7.34 17.37
CA TYR A 30 -9.50 7.88 16.75
C TYR A 30 -9.22 9.05 15.80
N ALA A 31 -8.35 9.98 16.20
CA ALA A 31 -8.08 11.20 15.44
C ALA A 31 -7.38 10.92 14.10
N LEU A 32 -6.35 10.08 14.09
CA LEU A 32 -5.57 9.82 12.88
C LEU A 32 -6.35 9.04 11.80
N PRO A 33 -7.17 8.01 12.12
CA PRO A 33 -8.04 7.38 11.13
C PRO A 33 -9.08 8.34 10.55
N LEU A 34 -9.65 9.22 11.38
CA LEU A 34 -10.58 10.26 10.90
C LEU A 34 -9.87 11.25 9.96
N MET A 35 -8.64 11.64 10.29
CA MET A 35 -7.81 12.49 9.43
C MET A 35 -7.51 11.80 8.09
N VAL A 36 -7.08 10.54 8.10
CA VAL A 36 -6.78 9.76 6.89
C VAL A 36 -8.04 9.60 6.02
N MET A 37 -9.19 9.30 6.64
CA MET A 37 -10.47 9.25 5.95
C MET A 37 -10.85 10.59 5.32
N GLY A 38 -10.66 11.71 6.05
CA GLY A 38 -10.90 13.05 5.52
C GLY A 38 -10.03 13.38 4.29
N ILE A 39 -8.75 12.98 4.31
CA ILE A 39 -7.85 13.12 3.16
C ILE A 39 -8.35 12.30 1.98
N PHE A 40 -8.78 11.05 2.20
CA PHE A 40 -9.34 10.18 1.15
C PHE A 40 -10.59 10.79 0.51
N LEU A 41 -11.55 11.24 1.32
CA LEU A 41 -12.78 11.86 0.82
C LEU A 41 -12.49 13.13 0.02
N ARG A 42 -11.53 13.95 0.47
CA ARG A 42 -11.09 15.13 -0.28
C ARG A 42 -10.44 14.75 -1.61
N HIS A 43 -9.60 13.72 -1.64
CA HIS A 43 -8.98 13.21 -2.87
C HIS A 43 -10.04 12.73 -3.86
N VAL A 44 -10.99 11.91 -3.40
CA VAL A 44 -12.09 11.41 -4.23
C VAL A 44 -12.96 12.56 -4.75
N ASN A 45 -13.32 13.53 -3.89
CA ASN A 45 -14.11 14.69 -4.29
C ASN A 45 -13.38 15.54 -5.35
N TYR A 46 -12.09 15.81 -5.15
CA TYR A 46 -11.25 16.54 -6.11
C TYR A 46 -11.24 15.85 -7.48
N MET A 47 -11.03 14.53 -7.51
CA MET A 47 -11.00 13.74 -8.74
C MET A 47 -12.36 13.61 -9.44
N LEU A 48 -13.46 13.61 -8.68
CA LEU A 48 -14.81 13.51 -9.24
C LEU A 48 -15.35 14.84 -9.77
N VAL A 49 -15.01 15.96 -9.14
CA VAL A 49 -15.63 17.27 -9.41
C VAL A 49 -14.81 18.15 -10.35
N ARG A 50 -13.47 18.11 -10.26
CA ARG A 50 -12.61 18.94 -11.11
C ARG A 50 -12.38 18.28 -12.45
N GLU A 51 -11.45 17.34 -12.51
CA GLU A 51 -11.06 16.60 -13.70
C GLU A 51 -10.42 15.27 -13.28
N PHE A 52 -10.76 14.18 -13.97
CA PHE A 52 -10.20 12.86 -13.67
C PHE A 52 -8.77 12.75 -14.23
N ASN A 53 -7.78 13.20 -13.45
CA ASN A 53 -6.37 13.12 -13.82
C ASN A 53 -5.74 11.81 -13.32
N TYR A 54 -5.51 10.87 -14.23
CA TYR A 54 -4.94 9.56 -13.93
C TYR A 54 -3.55 9.66 -13.28
N THR A 55 -2.68 10.52 -13.81
CA THR A 55 -1.31 10.73 -13.29
C THR A 55 -1.34 11.19 -11.85
N TYR A 56 -2.24 12.11 -11.51
CA TYR A 56 -2.42 12.56 -10.12
C TYR A 56 -2.86 11.41 -9.20
N ASN A 57 -3.84 10.60 -9.64
CA ASN A 57 -4.29 9.45 -8.87
C ASN A 57 -3.16 8.43 -8.63
N MET A 58 -2.35 8.15 -9.65
CA MET A 58 -1.19 7.26 -9.52
C MET A 58 -0.13 7.81 -8.56
N MET A 59 0.24 9.09 -8.69
CA MET A 59 1.20 9.72 -7.77
C MET A 59 0.72 9.68 -6.32
N PHE A 60 -0.58 9.93 -6.10
CA PHE A 60 -1.19 9.86 -4.79
C PHE A 60 -1.13 8.44 -4.22
N GLY A 61 -1.53 7.43 -5.00
CA GLY A 61 -1.47 6.02 -4.62
C GLY A 61 -0.06 5.56 -4.28
N VAL A 62 0.93 5.87 -5.12
CA VAL A 62 2.35 5.53 -4.90
C VAL A 62 2.89 6.17 -3.63
N THR A 63 2.57 7.44 -3.37
CA THR A 63 3.05 8.15 -2.17
C THR A 63 2.56 7.47 -0.90
N PHE A 64 1.27 7.16 -0.79
CA PHE A 64 0.72 6.45 0.35
C PHE A 64 1.19 4.99 0.42
N GLY A 65 1.40 4.35 -0.73
CA GLY A 65 1.97 3.01 -0.83
C GLY A 65 3.38 2.92 -0.26
N LEU A 66 4.25 3.88 -0.59
CA LEU A 66 5.61 3.98 -0.05
C LEU A 66 5.60 4.22 1.46
N ILE A 67 4.74 5.14 1.95
CA ILE A 67 4.58 5.38 3.39
C ILE A 67 4.17 4.08 4.10
N ASN A 68 3.20 3.35 3.54
CA ASN A 68 2.74 2.08 4.10
C ASN A 68 3.87 1.03 4.14
N CYS A 69 4.60 0.85 3.03
CA CYS A 69 5.69 -0.11 2.94
C CYS A 69 6.83 0.22 3.91
N CYS A 70 7.27 1.49 3.96
CA CYS A 70 8.29 1.95 4.90
C CYS A 70 7.83 1.74 6.35
N GLY A 71 6.58 2.10 6.67
CA GLY A 71 6.02 1.93 8.00
C GLY A 71 6.00 0.47 8.46
N TRP A 72 5.53 -0.44 7.60
CA TRP A 72 5.53 -1.88 7.90
C TRP A 72 6.95 -2.47 7.97
N LEU A 73 7.88 -2.02 7.14
CA LEU A 73 9.29 -2.46 7.21
C LEU A 73 9.91 -2.06 8.54
N LEU A 74 9.78 -0.79 8.92
CA LEU A 74 10.27 -0.27 10.20
C LEU A 74 9.65 -1.04 11.37
N TRP A 75 8.33 -1.22 11.37
CA TRP A 75 7.66 -2.02 12.40
C TRP A 75 8.22 -3.46 12.45
N SER A 76 8.44 -4.10 11.30
CA SER A 76 9.01 -5.46 11.24
C SER A 76 10.46 -5.53 11.78
N LEU A 77 11.21 -4.44 11.71
CA LEU A 77 12.61 -4.36 12.17
C LEU A 77 12.69 -4.12 13.67
N PHE A 78 11.79 -3.30 14.22
CA PHE A 78 11.74 -2.97 15.66
C PHE A 78 10.92 -3.96 16.49
N CYS A 79 10.11 -4.83 15.86
CA CYS A 79 9.33 -5.84 16.58
C CYS A 79 10.21 -7.02 17.06
N ASP A 80 9.99 -7.47 18.29
CA ASP A 80 10.73 -8.59 18.87
C ASP A 80 10.47 -9.90 18.09
N ARG A 81 11.52 -10.38 17.41
CA ARG A 81 11.50 -11.61 16.58
C ARG A 81 10.97 -12.85 17.30
N LYS A 82 11.12 -12.92 18.62
CA LYS A 82 10.71 -14.07 19.43
C LYS A 82 9.21 -14.24 19.58
N GLN A 83 8.41 -13.18 19.36
CA GLN A 83 6.96 -13.25 19.57
C GLN A 83 6.15 -13.56 18.31
N GLN A 84 6.70 -13.41 17.10
CA GLN A 84 5.89 -13.39 15.88
C GLN A 84 6.58 -14.08 14.69
N ALA A 85 6.28 -15.38 14.48
CA ALA A 85 6.83 -16.18 13.38
C ALA A 85 6.48 -15.62 11.98
N TYR A 86 5.39 -14.86 11.86
CA TYR A 86 4.91 -14.26 10.61
C TYR A 86 5.70 -13.02 10.15
N VAL A 87 6.67 -12.52 10.95
CA VAL A 87 7.43 -11.30 10.60
C VAL A 87 8.24 -11.49 9.31
N LEU A 88 8.70 -12.71 9.02
CA LEU A 88 9.38 -13.01 7.76
C LEU A 88 8.43 -12.89 6.57
N ASN A 89 7.23 -13.43 6.68
CA ASN A 89 6.18 -13.34 5.65
C ASN A 89 5.79 -11.89 5.39
N CYS A 90 5.71 -11.07 6.44
CA CYS A 90 5.46 -9.64 6.33
C CYS A 90 6.58 -8.93 5.54
N ARG A 91 7.86 -9.22 5.83
CA ARG A 91 8.99 -8.64 5.07
C ARG A 91 8.98 -9.06 3.61
N VAL A 92 8.71 -10.33 3.32
CA VAL A 92 8.61 -10.84 1.94
C VAL A 92 7.46 -10.17 1.21
N SER A 93 6.28 -10.03 1.85
CA SER A 93 5.13 -9.33 1.28
C SER A 93 5.46 -7.88 0.92
N ILE A 94 6.14 -7.14 1.82
CA ILE A 94 6.49 -5.74 1.57
C ILE A 94 7.53 -5.60 0.46
N LEU A 95 8.53 -6.49 0.43
CA LEU A 95 9.53 -6.50 -0.65
C LEU A 95 8.87 -6.78 -2.00
N CYS A 96 7.97 -7.76 -2.05
CA CYS A 96 7.23 -8.10 -3.26
C CYS A 96 6.34 -6.93 -3.72
N LEU A 97 5.67 -6.23 -2.79
CA LEU A 97 4.90 -5.02 -3.07
C LEU A 97 5.78 -3.88 -3.60
N MET A 98 6.96 -3.63 -3.02
CA MET A 98 7.87 -2.59 -3.50
C MET A 98 8.38 -2.89 -4.92
N ILE A 99 8.73 -4.14 -5.19
CA ILE A 99 9.14 -4.57 -6.54
C ILE A 99 7.98 -4.39 -7.53
N SER A 100 6.76 -4.77 -7.15
CA SER A 100 5.57 -4.61 -8.00
C SER A 100 5.30 -3.16 -8.36
N MET A 101 5.33 -2.27 -7.35
CA MET A 101 5.16 -0.83 -7.55
C MET A 101 6.26 -0.23 -8.44
N SER A 102 7.50 -0.70 -8.31
CA SER A 102 8.57 -0.25 -9.21
C SER A 102 8.39 -0.70 -10.66
N LEU A 103 7.81 -1.88 -10.88
CA LEU A 103 7.52 -2.40 -12.22
C LEU A 103 6.38 -1.63 -12.88
N GLU A 104 5.33 -1.27 -12.12
CA GLU A 104 4.23 -0.43 -12.59
C GLU A 104 4.72 0.98 -12.99
N LEU A 105 5.67 1.55 -12.24
CA LEU A 105 6.26 2.86 -12.56
C LEU A 105 7.21 2.85 -13.76
N TRP A 106 7.89 1.73 -14.03
CA TRP A 106 8.80 1.60 -15.16
C TRP A 106 8.03 1.53 -16.48
N ASP A 107 6.85 0.89 -16.50
CA ASP A 107 5.97 0.73 -17.65
C ASP A 107 6.73 0.39 -18.97
N PHE A 108 7.45 -0.73 -18.95
CA PHE A 108 8.24 -1.15 -20.12
C PHE A 108 7.34 -1.84 -21.18
N PRO A 109 7.64 -1.66 -22.48
CA PRO A 109 6.90 -2.32 -23.56
C PRO A 109 7.06 -3.85 -23.50
N PRO A 110 6.05 -4.63 -23.95
CA PRO A 110 6.04 -6.09 -23.82
C PRO A 110 7.28 -6.73 -24.43
N VAL A 111 8.08 -7.39 -23.60
CA VAL A 111 9.23 -8.18 -24.02
C VAL A 111 8.73 -9.51 -24.56
N GLY A 112 8.96 -9.73 -25.86
CA GLY A 112 8.57 -10.96 -26.53
C GLY A 112 7.05 -11.21 -26.61
N TRP A 113 6.22 -10.15 -26.54
CA TRP A 113 4.75 -10.21 -26.61
C TRP A 113 4.06 -11.00 -25.48
N VAL A 114 4.81 -11.43 -24.46
CA VAL A 114 4.30 -12.25 -23.35
C VAL A 114 4.54 -11.59 -21.99
N LEU A 115 5.64 -10.84 -21.83
CA LEU A 115 6.03 -10.24 -20.56
C LEU A 115 5.97 -8.71 -20.65
N ASP A 116 4.95 -8.11 -20.05
CA ASP A 116 4.86 -6.67 -19.81
C ASP A 116 4.85 -6.34 -18.31
N ALA A 117 4.94 -5.05 -17.99
CA ALA A 117 4.87 -4.58 -16.60
C ALA A 117 3.57 -5.02 -15.91
N HIS A 118 2.47 -5.10 -16.67
CA HIS A 118 1.15 -5.48 -16.17
C HIS A 118 1.04 -6.97 -15.83
N ALA A 119 1.60 -7.87 -16.63
CA ALA A 119 1.66 -9.30 -16.35
C ALA A 119 2.50 -9.62 -15.11
N LEU A 120 3.62 -8.92 -14.94
CA LEU A 120 4.45 -9.06 -13.73
C LEU A 120 3.74 -8.54 -12.48
N TRP A 121 2.92 -7.50 -12.60
CA TRP A 121 2.05 -7.01 -11.52
C TRP A 121 1.02 -8.07 -11.08
N HIS A 122 0.38 -8.75 -12.03
CA HIS A 122 -0.54 -9.85 -11.69
C HIS A 122 0.20 -11.01 -11.04
N ALA A 123 1.38 -11.38 -11.55
CA ALA A 123 2.18 -12.47 -10.99
C ALA A 123 2.63 -12.20 -9.53
N SER A 124 3.02 -10.97 -9.22
CA SER A 124 3.44 -10.61 -7.87
C SER A 124 2.30 -10.59 -6.86
N SER A 125 1.09 -10.23 -7.29
CA SER A 125 -0.11 -10.27 -6.44
C SER A 125 -0.41 -11.67 -5.89
N ILE A 126 -0.11 -12.72 -6.68
CA ILE A 126 -0.23 -14.13 -6.27
C ILE A 126 0.77 -14.45 -5.15
N VAL A 127 2.02 -14.01 -5.30
CA VAL A 127 3.06 -14.23 -4.29
C VAL A 127 2.68 -13.55 -2.98
N VAL A 128 2.21 -12.30 -3.05
CA VAL A 128 1.75 -11.55 -1.88
C VAL A 128 0.58 -12.28 -1.20
N ALA A 129 -0.40 -12.77 -1.97
CA ALA A 129 -1.54 -13.51 -1.44
C ALA A 129 -1.13 -14.79 -0.70
N VAL A 130 -0.25 -15.61 -1.30
CA VAL A 130 0.24 -16.87 -0.70
C VAL A 130 1.10 -16.62 0.53
N THR A 131 1.83 -15.52 0.60
CA THR A 131 2.64 -15.22 1.79
C THR A 131 1.81 -14.74 2.99
N TRP A 132 0.58 -14.28 2.76
CA TRP A 132 -0.28 -13.71 3.79
C TRP A 132 -1.41 -14.65 4.26
N TYR A 133 -1.83 -15.62 3.44
CA TYR A 133 -2.86 -16.63 3.73
C TYR A 133 -2.28 -18.04 3.81
#